data_AF-A0A1J3D8V6-F1
#
_entry.id   AF-A0A1J3D8V6-F1
#
_cell.length_a   1.000
_cell.length_b   1.000
_cell.length_c   1.000
_cell.angle_alpha   90.00
_cell.angle_beta   90.00
_cell.angle_gamma   90.00
#
_symmetry.space_group_name_H-M   'P 1'
#
loop_
_entity.id
_entity.type
_entity.pdbx_description
1 polymer ?
#
loop_
_entity_poly.entity_id
_entity_poly.type
_entity_poly.pdbx_seq_one_letter_code
_entity_poly.pdbx_strand_id
1 'polypeptide(L)'
;SLFHSSQEKVSAKDIQLNHTTEFQPPLAKSEKNTRVQLERATDERIKEIRDKIIQAKAYLNLALPGNNSQIVKELRVRTKELERAVGDATKDKHLSKSSPQRLKAMELALYKVSRVFHNCPAMATKLHAMTYKTEEQARAQKKQAAYLMQLAARTTPKGLHCLSMRLTTEYFTLDHEKRKPIQESYNNPDLYHYVVFSDNILACAVVVNSTISSSKDPGKIVIHVVTDSLNYPSISMWFILNPDSRATIQILNIDDMNVLPLDHAQLLMKQNSSDPRALNHARFYLPNIFPGLDKVVLFDHDVVVQRDLSSLWSLDMNGKVVGAVETCLEGEPSYRSMDTFINFSDEWVAQKFDPKACTWAFGMNLFDLKEWRRQDLTSVYL
;
A
#
# COMPACT_ATOMS: atom_id res chain seq x y z
N SER A 1 -29.66 -43.51 16.51
CA SER A 1 -30.26 -42.25 16.00
C SER A 1 -29.23 -41.59 15.08
N LEU A 2 -28.97 -42.19 13.93
CA LEU A 2 -29.62 -41.91 12.63
C LEU A 2 -29.11 -40.61 11.97
N PHE A 3 -28.04 -40.79 11.21
CA PHE A 3 -27.76 -40.05 9.98
C PHE A 3 -28.88 -40.32 8.96
N HIS A 4 -29.45 -39.29 8.34
CA HIS A 4 -30.00 -39.39 6.98
C HIS A 4 -29.98 -38.02 6.28
N SER A 5 -29.28 -38.00 5.15
CA SER A 5 -29.27 -36.93 4.15
C SER A 5 -30.65 -36.86 3.48
N SER A 6 -31.28 -35.68 3.48
CA SER A 6 -32.50 -35.40 2.72
C SER A 6 -32.14 -34.54 1.52
N GLN A 7 -32.07 -35.16 0.33
CA GLN A 7 -32.10 -34.46 -0.94
C GLN A 7 -33.55 -33.99 -1.20
N GLU A 8 -33.79 -32.68 -1.14
CA GLU A 8 -35.02 -32.11 -1.71
C GLU A 8 -34.89 -32.05 -3.24
N LYS A 9 -35.62 -32.96 -3.91
CA LYS A 9 -35.99 -32.83 -5.32
C LYS A 9 -37.04 -31.73 -5.44
N VAL A 10 -36.65 -30.55 -5.91
CA VAL A 10 -37.62 -29.57 -6.42
C VAL A 10 -37.96 -29.92 -7.87
N SER A 11 -39.24 -30.21 -8.08
CA SER A 11 -39.87 -30.51 -9.37
C SER A 11 -39.74 -29.34 -10.34
N ALA A 12 -39.27 -29.62 -11.55
CA ALA A 12 -39.23 -28.67 -12.65
C ALA A 12 -40.66 -28.45 -13.18
N LYS A 13 -41.39 -27.47 -12.63
CA LYS A 13 -42.61 -26.96 -13.29
C LYS A 13 -43.04 -25.50 -13.05
N ASP A 14 -42.38 -24.72 -12.20
CA ASP A 14 -42.82 -23.34 -11.93
C ASP A 14 -41.71 -22.30 -12.09
N ILE A 15 -41.30 -22.01 -13.34
CA ILE A 15 -40.71 -20.71 -13.72
C ILE A 15 -41.20 -20.35 -15.13
N GLN A 16 -42.38 -19.75 -15.24
CA GLN A 16 -42.72 -18.95 -16.42
C GLN A 16 -42.07 -17.57 -16.26
N LEU A 17 -40.92 -17.38 -16.89
CA LEU A 17 -40.31 -16.07 -17.10
C LEU A 17 -40.83 -15.53 -18.44
N ASN A 18 -41.77 -14.58 -18.40
CA ASN A 18 -42.15 -13.79 -19.57
C ASN A 18 -40.98 -12.87 -19.97
N HIS A 19 -40.15 -13.34 -20.90
CA HIS A 19 -39.26 -12.48 -21.69
C HIS A 19 -39.39 -12.85 -23.17
N THR A 20 -40.34 -12.23 -23.85
CA THR A 20 -40.35 -12.14 -25.31
C THR A 20 -39.19 -11.25 -25.72
N THR A 21 -38.03 -11.86 -25.93
CA THR A 21 -36.90 -11.18 -26.57
C THR A 21 -37.07 -11.41 -28.06
N GLU A 22 -37.63 -10.43 -28.77
CA GLU A 22 -37.63 -10.44 -30.24
C GLU A 22 -36.19 -10.53 -30.74
N PHE A 23 -35.90 -11.61 -31.46
CA PHE A 23 -34.60 -11.83 -32.08
C PHE A 23 -34.50 -10.92 -33.31
N GLN A 24 -33.86 -9.75 -33.16
CA GLN A 24 -33.48 -8.94 -34.33
C GLN A 24 -32.30 -9.61 -35.05
N PRO A 25 -32.37 -9.82 -36.38
CA PRO A 25 -31.26 -10.39 -37.12
C PRO A 25 -30.02 -9.48 -37.04
N PRO A 26 -28.80 -10.04 -37.10
CA PRO A 26 -27.58 -9.24 -37.05
C PRO A 26 -27.55 -8.26 -38.23
N LEU A 27 -27.50 -6.95 -37.94
CA LEU A 27 -27.27 -5.89 -38.93
C LEU A 27 -26.07 -6.25 -39.82
N ALA A 28 -26.21 -6.03 -41.12
CA ALA A 28 -25.22 -6.42 -42.11
C ALA A 28 -23.85 -5.79 -41.79
N LYS A 29 -22.74 -6.47 -42.12
CA LYS A 29 -21.36 -5.98 -41.86
C LYS A 29 -21.13 -4.53 -42.36
N SER A 30 -21.87 -4.10 -43.38
CA SER A 30 -21.91 -2.72 -43.88
C SER A 30 -22.40 -1.71 -42.82
N GLU A 31 -23.53 -1.99 -42.15
CA GLU A 31 -24.15 -1.09 -41.18
C GLU A 31 -23.35 -0.96 -39.87
N LYS A 32 -22.69 -2.05 -39.44
CA LYS A 32 -21.74 -1.99 -38.30
C LYS A 32 -20.54 -1.11 -38.62
N ASN A 33 -19.99 -1.18 -39.83
CA ASN A 33 -18.89 -0.32 -40.25
C ASN A 33 -19.32 1.16 -40.33
N THR A 34 -20.51 1.44 -40.86
CA THR A 34 -21.05 2.80 -40.94
C THR A 34 -21.32 3.39 -39.56
N ARG A 35 -21.81 2.59 -38.60
CA ARG A 35 -22.05 3.02 -37.22
C ARG A 35 -20.75 3.31 -36.46
N VAL A 36 -19.75 2.46 -36.59
CA VAL A 36 -18.41 2.64 -36.00
C VAL A 36 -17.71 3.88 -36.58
N GLN A 37 -17.85 4.12 -37.89
CA GLN A 37 -17.33 5.34 -38.52
C GLN A 37 -18.06 6.61 -38.06
N LEU A 38 -19.38 6.53 -37.87
CA LEU A 38 -20.20 7.64 -37.37
C LEU A 38 -19.89 7.97 -35.91
N GLU A 39 -19.67 6.97 -35.06
CA GLU A 39 -19.25 7.12 -33.66
C GLU A 39 -17.86 7.77 -33.60
N ARG A 40 -16.88 7.29 -34.37
CA ARG A 40 -15.54 7.86 -34.44
C ARG A 40 -15.52 9.32 -34.93
N ALA A 41 -16.31 9.64 -35.97
CA ALA A 41 -16.45 11.00 -36.47
C ALA A 41 -17.17 11.94 -35.46
N THR A 42 -18.04 11.37 -34.62
CA THR A 42 -18.69 12.11 -33.53
C THR A 42 -17.70 12.39 -32.41
N ASP A 43 -16.85 11.44 -32.05
CA ASP A 43 -15.80 11.59 -31.03
C ASP A 43 -14.74 12.63 -31.44
N GLU A 44 -14.29 12.62 -32.69
CA GLU A 44 -13.36 13.63 -33.22
C GLU A 44 -13.97 15.05 -33.16
N ARG A 45 -15.26 15.19 -33.48
CA ARG A 45 -15.98 16.46 -33.36
C ARG A 45 -16.17 16.91 -31.92
N ILE A 46 -16.47 15.98 -31.01
CA ILE A 46 -16.56 16.29 -29.57
C ILE A 46 -15.20 16.80 -29.07
N LYS A 47 -14.11 16.18 -29.51
CA LYS A 47 -12.74 16.62 -29.18
C LYS A 47 -12.48 18.04 -29.70
N GLU A 48 -12.80 18.32 -30.96
CA GLU A 48 -12.65 19.66 -31.55
C GLU A 48 -13.44 20.72 -30.77
N ILE A 49 -14.71 20.43 -30.42
CA ILE A 49 -15.53 21.36 -29.63
C ILE A 49 -14.90 21.59 -28.24
N ARG A 50 -14.37 20.54 -27.58
CA ARG A 50 -13.68 20.67 -26.29
C ARG A 50 -12.43 21.54 -26.41
N ASP A 51 -11.63 21.37 -27.47
CA ASP A 51 -10.42 22.17 -27.69
C ASP A 51 -10.77 23.66 -27.87
N LYS A 52 -11.82 23.99 -28.63
CA LYS A 52 -12.30 25.37 -28.78
C LYS A 52 -12.84 25.96 -27.46
N ILE A 53 -13.50 25.15 -26.61
CA ILE A 53 -13.94 25.58 -25.28
C ILE A 53 -12.73 25.89 -24.38
N ILE A 54 -11.68 25.06 -24.41
CA ILE A 54 -10.44 25.28 -23.65
C ILE A 54 -9.79 26.59 -24.10
N GLN A 55 -9.68 26.80 -25.41
CA GLN A 55 -9.13 28.03 -25.98
C GLN A 55 -9.95 29.26 -25.57
N ALA A 56 -11.29 29.18 -25.61
CA ALA A 56 -12.18 30.26 -25.19
C ALA A 56 -12.02 30.59 -23.69
N LYS A 57 -11.93 29.56 -22.83
CA LYS A 57 -11.69 29.74 -21.38
C LYS A 57 -10.34 30.39 -21.09
N ALA A 58 -9.30 30.05 -21.84
CA ALA A 58 -8.00 30.71 -21.74
C ALA A 58 -8.12 32.22 -22.00
N TYR A 59 -8.76 32.62 -23.11
CA TYR A 59 -8.98 34.04 -23.41
C TYR A 59 -9.88 34.76 -22.39
N LEU A 60 -10.95 34.10 -21.91
CA LEU A 60 -11.82 34.66 -20.87
C LEU A 60 -11.07 34.91 -19.57
N ASN A 61 -10.14 34.01 -19.21
CA ASN A 61 -9.27 34.20 -18.06
C ASN A 61 -8.24 35.30 -18.31
N LEU A 62 -7.78 35.52 -19.55
CA LEU A 62 -6.82 36.57 -19.90
C LEU A 62 -7.45 37.98 -19.95
N ALA A 63 -8.76 38.09 -20.15
CA ALA A 63 -9.49 39.37 -20.17
C ALA A 63 -9.29 40.22 -18.91
N LEU A 64 -8.92 41.49 -19.08
CA LEU A 64 -8.90 42.49 -18.00
C LEU A 64 -10.32 43.04 -17.76
N PRO A 65 -10.70 43.36 -16.51
CA PRO A 65 -11.96 44.05 -16.24
C PRO A 65 -11.94 45.44 -16.91
N GLY A 66 -12.81 45.68 -17.90
CA GLY A 66 -13.05 47.02 -18.46
C GLY A 66 -12.81 47.16 -19.96
N ASN A 67 -11.86 46.42 -20.56
CA ASN A 67 -11.61 46.50 -22.01
C ASN A 67 -12.44 45.44 -22.78
N ASN A 68 -13.22 45.88 -23.77
CA ASN A 68 -13.96 45.02 -24.71
C ASN A 68 -14.98 44.06 -24.07
N SER A 69 -15.78 44.60 -23.14
CA SER A 69 -16.87 43.88 -22.44
C SER A 69 -17.81 43.11 -23.39
N GLN A 70 -18.10 43.66 -24.56
CA GLN A 70 -19.02 43.04 -25.53
C GLN A 70 -18.44 41.76 -26.16
N ILE A 71 -17.16 41.77 -26.54
CA ILE A 71 -16.48 40.61 -27.13
C ILE A 71 -16.28 39.50 -26.09
N VAL A 72 -15.93 39.88 -24.85
CA VAL A 72 -15.80 38.93 -23.73
C VAL A 72 -17.17 38.34 -23.35
N LYS A 73 -18.25 39.14 -23.37
CA LYS A 73 -19.63 38.66 -23.18
C LYS A 73 -20.05 37.71 -24.30
N GLU A 74 -19.78 38.03 -25.56
CA GLU A 74 -20.03 37.17 -26.72
C GLU A 74 -19.31 35.82 -26.56
N LEU A 75 -18.00 35.83 -26.28
CA LEU A 75 -17.19 34.62 -26.07
C LEU A 75 -17.72 33.78 -24.90
N ARG A 76 -18.14 34.40 -23.80
CA ARG A 76 -18.72 33.72 -22.63
C ARG A 76 -20.05 33.04 -22.95
N VAL A 77 -20.92 33.70 -23.73
CA VAL A 77 -22.18 33.12 -24.19
C VAL A 77 -21.92 31.91 -25.09
N ARG A 78 -21.04 32.06 -26.10
CA ARG A 78 -20.67 30.95 -27.00
C ARG A 78 -20.04 29.77 -26.27
N THR A 79 -19.23 30.04 -25.24
CA THR A 79 -18.61 28.98 -24.42
C THR A 79 -19.68 28.15 -23.71
N LYS A 80 -20.66 28.80 -23.06
CA LYS A 80 -21.77 28.11 -22.38
C LYS A 80 -22.67 27.33 -23.35
N GLU A 81 -22.89 27.84 -24.56
CA GLU A 81 -23.68 27.15 -25.60
C GLU A 81 -23.03 25.84 -26.06
N LEU A 82 -21.70 25.83 -26.24
CA LEU A 82 -20.96 24.64 -26.61
C LEU A 82 -20.78 23.66 -25.43
N GLU A 83 -20.58 24.15 -24.20
CA GLU A 83 -20.54 23.29 -23.01
C GLU A 83 -21.84 22.51 -22.80
N ARG A 84 -22.99 23.15 -23.00
CA ARG A 84 -24.30 22.49 -22.97
C ARG A 84 -24.42 21.45 -24.08
N ALA A 85 -24.02 21.80 -25.30
CA ALA A 85 -24.07 20.89 -26.44
C ALA A 85 -23.21 19.62 -26.25
N VAL A 86 -22.04 19.75 -25.63
CA VAL A 86 -21.16 18.61 -25.32
C VAL A 86 -21.68 17.82 -24.11
N GLY A 87 -22.17 18.50 -23.06
CA GLY A 87 -22.73 17.85 -21.88
C GLY A 87 -23.95 17.00 -22.19
N ASP A 88 -24.81 17.46 -23.10
CA ASP A 88 -25.97 16.72 -23.61
C ASP A 88 -25.54 15.50 -24.47
N ALA A 89 -24.40 15.57 -25.16
CA ALA A 89 -23.90 14.50 -26.01
C ALA A 89 -23.26 13.34 -25.24
N THR A 90 -22.66 13.62 -24.08
CA THR A 90 -22.12 12.60 -23.16
C THR A 90 -23.18 11.74 -22.45
N LYS A 91 -24.48 12.06 -22.58
CA LYS A 91 -25.61 11.33 -21.97
C LYS A 91 -26.41 10.52 -23.01
N ASP A 92 -25.70 9.87 -23.95
CA ASP A 92 -26.24 8.98 -25.00
C ASP A 92 -27.08 9.65 -26.11
N LYS A 93 -26.98 10.97 -26.31
CA LYS A 93 -27.60 11.66 -27.44
C LYS A 93 -26.54 12.06 -28.47
N HIS A 94 -26.74 11.71 -29.74
CA HIS A 94 -25.87 12.22 -30.81
C HIS A 94 -25.84 13.76 -30.81
N LEU A 95 -24.69 14.35 -31.19
CA LEU A 95 -24.54 15.80 -31.32
C LEU A 95 -25.70 16.40 -32.13
N SER A 96 -26.33 17.45 -31.60
CA SER A 96 -27.46 18.14 -32.24
C SER A 96 -27.10 18.61 -33.66
N LYS A 97 -28.06 18.58 -34.60
CA LYS A 97 -27.91 19.13 -35.97
C LYS A 97 -27.46 20.62 -35.99
N SER A 98 -27.65 21.35 -34.89
CA SER A 98 -27.21 22.75 -34.72
C SER A 98 -25.74 22.92 -34.31
N SER A 99 -25.03 21.83 -33.98
CA SER A 99 -23.63 21.87 -33.50
C SER A 99 -22.63 22.51 -34.49
N PRO A 100 -22.72 22.27 -35.82
CA PRO A 100 -21.82 22.93 -36.78
C PRO A 100 -22.00 24.46 -36.83
N GLN A 101 -23.23 24.95 -36.65
CA GLN A 101 -23.51 26.39 -36.63
C GLN A 101 -22.97 27.02 -35.34
N ARG A 102 -23.11 26.34 -34.20
CA ARG A 102 -22.56 26.79 -32.91
C ARG A 102 -21.04 26.80 -32.91
N LEU A 103 -20.41 25.80 -33.52
CA LEU A 103 -18.95 25.75 -33.68
C LEU A 103 -18.44 26.92 -34.53
N LYS A 104 -19.04 27.18 -35.69
CA LYS A 104 -18.71 28.34 -36.53
C LYS A 104 -18.87 29.67 -35.79
N ALA A 105 -19.92 29.82 -34.99
CA ALA A 105 -20.13 31.02 -34.18
C ALA A 105 -19.05 31.20 -33.10
N MET A 106 -18.58 30.10 -32.50
CA MET A 106 -17.45 30.12 -31.56
C MET A 106 -16.14 30.48 -32.27
N GLU A 107 -15.85 29.92 -33.44
CA GLU A 107 -14.65 30.23 -34.21
C GLU A 107 -14.57 31.70 -34.59
N LEU A 108 -15.70 32.30 -34.99
CA LEU A 108 -15.79 33.72 -35.27
C LEU A 108 -15.52 34.56 -34.00
N ALA A 109 -16.07 34.15 -32.85
CA ALA A 109 -15.83 34.82 -31.58
C ALA A 109 -14.34 34.73 -31.17
N LEU A 110 -13.72 33.55 -31.30
CA LEU A 110 -12.30 33.33 -31.04
C LEU A 110 -11.41 34.16 -31.97
N TYR A 111 -11.78 34.27 -33.25
CA TYR A 111 -11.08 35.12 -34.21
C TYR A 111 -11.12 36.60 -33.78
N LYS A 112 -12.30 37.14 -33.44
CA LYS A 112 -12.45 38.52 -32.94
C LYS A 112 -11.61 38.78 -31.69
N VAL A 113 -11.62 37.83 -30.75
CA VAL A 113 -10.87 37.90 -29.49
C VAL A 113 -9.36 37.89 -29.77
N SER A 114 -8.88 37.01 -30.64
CA SER A 114 -7.44 36.91 -30.95
C SER A 114 -6.84 38.22 -31.50
N ARG A 115 -7.65 39.03 -32.21
CA ARG A 115 -7.25 40.35 -32.73
C ARG A 115 -7.29 41.48 -31.71
N VAL A 116 -7.85 41.25 -30.53
CA VAL A 116 -7.94 42.24 -29.46
C VAL A 116 -6.87 42.00 -28.40
N PHE A 117 -6.51 40.74 -28.19
CA PHE A 117 -5.52 40.31 -27.20
C PHE A 117 -4.10 40.29 -27.77
N HIS A 118 -3.60 41.43 -28.28
CA HIS A 118 -2.24 41.54 -28.85
C HIS A 118 -1.11 41.72 -27.81
N ASN A 119 -1.43 41.95 -26.53
CA ASN A 119 -0.42 42.19 -25.48
C ASN A 119 0.24 40.90 -24.98
N CYS A 120 1.24 40.42 -25.73
CA CYS A 120 2.01 39.20 -25.45
C CYS A 120 2.64 39.15 -24.03
N PRO A 121 3.26 40.22 -23.49
CA PRO A 121 3.92 40.16 -22.18
C PRO A 121 2.96 39.97 -21.00
N ALA A 122 1.81 40.65 -21.02
CA ALA A 122 0.77 40.51 -19.98
C ALA A 122 0.12 39.12 -20.03
N MET A 123 -0.07 38.58 -21.24
CA MET A 123 -0.54 37.21 -21.41
C MET A 123 0.47 36.18 -20.92
N ALA A 124 1.76 36.34 -21.26
CA ALA A 124 2.82 35.45 -20.80
C ALA A 124 2.92 35.44 -19.27
N THR A 125 2.90 36.61 -18.63
CA THR A 125 2.94 36.72 -17.16
C THR A 125 1.75 36.02 -16.51
N LYS A 126 0.54 36.21 -17.06
CA LYS A 126 -0.67 35.56 -16.53
C LYS A 126 -0.69 34.06 -16.77
N LEU A 127 -0.21 33.59 -17.93
CA LEU A 127 -0.02 32.17 -18.23
C LEU A 127 0.99 31.54 -17.26
N HIS A 128 2.15 32.16 -17.04
CA HIS A 128 3.13 31.69 -16.05
C HIS A 128 2.53 31.58 -14.65
N ALA A 129 1.78 32.60 -14.19
CA ALA A 129 1.10 32.56 -12.90
C ALA A 129 0.05 31.44 -12.82
N MET A 130 -0.70 31.19 -13.91
CA MET A 130 -1.66 30.08 -13.98
C MET A 130 -0.95 28.72 -13.97
N THR A 131 0.15 28.58 -14.70
CA THR A 131 0.96 27.35 -14.71
C THR A 131 1.51 27.06 -13.32
N TYR A 132 2.13 28.05 -12.67
CA TYR A 132 2.63 27.92 -11.30
C TYR A 132 1.52 27.52 -10.33
N LYS A 133 0.36 28.19 -10.38
CA LYS A 133 -0.79 27.85 -9.53
C LYS A 133 -1.30 26.42 -9.76
N THR A 134 -1.37 26.00 -11.03
CA THR A 134 -1.84 24.65 -11.40
C THR A 134 -0.83 23.60 -10.95
N GLU A 135 0.47 23.88 -11.07
CA GLU A 135 1.55 23.02 -10.61
C GLU A 135 1.52 22.86 -9.08
N GLU A 136 1.36 23.95 -8.33
CA GLU A 136 1.23 23.90 -6.87
C GLU A 136 -0.02 23.12 -6.43
N GLN A 137 -1.15 23.29 -7.13
CA GLN A 137 -2.35 22.52 -6.87
C GLN A 137 -2.13 21.02 -7.16
N ALA A 138 -1.45 20.68 -8.26
CA ALA A 138 -1.11 19.31 -8.59
C ALA A 138 -0.15 18.69 -7.55
N ARG A 139 0.84 19.45 -7.07
CA ARG A 139 1.74 19.02 -5.98
C ARG A 139 0.97 18.77 -4.68
N ALA A 140 0.04 19.65 -4.31
CA ALA A 140 -0.80 19.47 -3.13
C ALA A 140 -1.68 18.21 -3.24
N GLN A 141 -2.31 17.99 -4.40
CA GLN A 141 -3.09 16.78 -4.66
C GLN A 141 -2.23 15.51 -4.65
N LYS A 142 -1.01 15.56 -5.20
CA LYS A 142 -0.05 14.45 -5.14
C LYS A 142 0.32 14.11 -3.70
N LYS A 143 0.57 15.12 -2.85
CA LYS A 143 0.83 14.92 -1.42
C LYS A 143 -0.37 14.27 -0.71
N GLN A 144 -1.58 14.75 -0.98
CA GLN A 144 -2.80 14.18 -0.40
C GLN A 144 -3.04 12.73 -0.87
N ALA A 145 -2.84 12.45 -2.16
CA ALA A 145 -2.96 11.10 -2.70
C ALA A 145 -1.94 10.15 -2.09
N ALA A 146 -0.68 10.57 -1.94
CA ALA A 146 0.36 9.79 -1.27
C ALA A 146 -0.01 9.50 0.19
N TYR A 147 -0.54 10.49 0.92
CA TYR A 147 -1.03 10.30 2.28
C TYR A 147 -2.18 9.29 2.36
N LEU A 148 -3.18 9.40 1.47
CA LEU A 148 -4.30 8.46 1.43
C LEU A 148 -3.86 7.05 1.03
N MET A 149 -2.89 6.91 0.13
CA MET A 149 -2.29 5.61 -0.20
C MET A 149 -1.60 5.00 1.00
N GLN A 150 -0.80 5.78 1.73
CA GLN A 150 -0.15 5.32 2.96
C GLN A 150 -1.18 4.91 4.03
N LEU A 151 -2.26 5.67 4.18
CA LEU A 151 -3.35 5.34 5.09
C LEU A 151 -4.05 4.05 4.66
N ALA A 152 -4.44 3.92 3.39
CA ALA A 152 -5.13 2.75 2.86
C ALA A 152 -4.29 1.47 2.95
N ALA A 153 -2.98 1.56 2.69
CA ALA A 153 -2.05 0.44 2.87
C ALA A 153 -1.95 -0.03 4.33
N ARG A 154 -2.31 0.84 5.28
CA ARG A 154 -2.26 0.56 6.73
C ARG A 154 -3.62 0.20 7.32
N THR A 155 -4.72 0.62 6.70
CA THR A 155 -6.06 0.33 7.23
C THR A 155 -6.32 -1.17 7.14
N THR A 156 -6.48 -1.80 8.30
CA THR A 156 -6.93 -3.18 8.41
C THR A 156 -8.32 -3.32 7.74
N PRO A 157 -8.52 -4.28 6.83
CA PRO A 157 -9.85 -4.60 6.31
C PRO A 157 -10.84 -4.79 7.46
N LYS A 158 -12.07 -4.29 7.32
CA LYS A 158 -13.07 -4.30 8.40
C LYS A 158 -13.23 -5.66 9.08
N GLY A 159 -13.20 -6.75 8.30
CA GLY A 159 -13.27 -8.11 8.84
C GLY A 159 -12.10 -8.47 9.77
N LEU A 160 -10.87 -8.10 9.40
CA LEU A 160 -9.68 -8.33 10.22
C LEU A 160 -9.67 -7.43 11.47
N HIS A 161 -10.18 -6.21 11.36
CA HIS A 161 -10.35 -5.33 12.52
C HIS A 161 -11.37 -5.92 13.51
N CYS A 162 -12.52 -6.39 13.03
CA CYS A 162 -13.52 -7.07 13.87
C CYS A 162 -12.95 -8.32 14.56
N LEU A 163 -12.11 -9.10 13.86
CA LEU A 163 -11.41 -10.24 14.44
C LEU A 163 -10.52 -9.81 15.61
N SER A 164 -9.69 -8.79 15.40
CA SER A 164 -8.81 -8.24 16.46
C SER A 164 -9.61 -7.75 17.67
N MET A 165 -10.68 -6.98 17.45
CA MET A 165 -11.55 -6.49 18.53
C MET A 165 -12.22 -7.64 19.31
N ARG A 166 -12.72 -8.65 18.59
CA ARG A 166 -13.36 -9.81 19.22
C ARG A 166 -12.37 -10.60 20.07
N LEU A 167 -11.20 -10.92 19.54
CA LEU A 167 -10.14 -11.62 20.27
C LEU A 167 -9.66 -10.83 21.48
N THR A 168 -9.53 -9.50 21.35
CA THR A 168 -9.20 -8.62 22.49
C THR A 168 -10.27 -8.70 23.58
N THR A 169 -11.55 -8.67 23.19
CA THR A 169 -12.66 -8.79 24.15
C THR A 169 -12.60 -10.14 24.86
N GLU A 170 -12.43 -11.23 24.11
CA GLU A 170 -12.33 -12.59 24.66
C GLU A 170 -11.11 -12.73 25.60
N TYR A 171 -9.96 -12.14 25.25
CA TYR A 171 -8.75 -12.11 26.09
C TYR A 171 -9.04 -11.49 27.47
N PHE A 172 -9.70 -10.33 27.49
CA PHE A 172 -10.02 -9.64 28.74
C PHE A 172 -11.18 -10.27 29.51
N THR A 173 -11.94 -11.18 28.91
CA THR A 173 -12.96 -11.98 29.61
C THR A 173 -12.40 -13.27 30.24
N LEU A 174 -11.26 -13.78 29.78
CA LEU A 174 -10.65 -14.99 30.32
C LEU A 174 -10.14 -14.80 31.75
N ASP A 175 -10.16 -15.85 32.56
CA ASP A 175 -9.51 -15.83 33.88
C ASP A 175 -8.00 -15.57 33.74
N HIS A 176 -7.43 -14.79 34.66
CA HIS A 176 -6.01 -14.42 34.61
C HIS A 176 -5.06 -15.63 34.51
N GLU A 177 -5.38 -16.74 35.19
CA GLU A 177 -4.56 -17.96 35.14
C GLU A 177 -4.57 -18.64 33.77
N LYS A 178 -5.64 -18.48 32.99
CA LYS A 178 -5.72 -18.99 31.61
C LYS A 178 -5.03 -18.09 30.58
N ARG A 179 -4.65 -16.86 30.99
CA ARG A 179 -3.89 -15.92 30.14
C ARG A 179 -2.38 -16.11 30.22
N LYS A 180 -1.91 -16.84 31.24
CA LYS A 180 -0.48 -17.10 31.41
C LYS A 180 -0.01 -18.13 30.39
N PRO A 181 1.06 -17.87 29.63
CA PRO A 181 1.71 -18.89 28.82
C PRO A 181 2.10 -20.09 29.70
N ILE A 182 1.91 -21.31 29.19
CA ILE A 182 2.38 -22.53 29.85
C ILE A 182 3.91 -22.46 29.88
N GLN A 183 4.45 -22.20 31.07
CA GLN A 183 5.85 -21.85 31.30
C GLN A 183 6.79 -23.01 30.97
N GLU A 184 7.23 -23.08 29.72
CA GLU A 184 8.17 -24.10 29.25
C GLU A 184 9.37 -23.45 28.56
N SER A 185 10.57 -23.71 29.07
CA SER A 185 11.87 -23.65 28.39
C SER A 185 12.19 -22.48 27.44
N TYR A 186 11.55 -21.30 27.57
CA TYR A 186 11.71 -20.17 26.64
C TYR A 186 13.13 -19.63 26.50
N ASN A 187 13.98 -19.87 27.50
CA ASN A 187 15.34 -19.36 27.58
C ASN A 187 16.40 -20.46 27.42
N ASN A 188 16.02 -21.67 27.02
CA ASN A 188 16.99 -22.75 26.84
C ASN A 188 17.79 -22.54 25.55
N PRO A 189 19.08 -22.14 25.62
CA PRO A 189 19.86 -21.78 24.44
C PRO A 189 20.12 -22.95 23.48
N ASP A 190 19.88 -24.19 23.92
CA ASP A 190 20.05 -25.41 23.10
C ASP A 190 18.88 -25.64 22.11
N LEU A 191 17.82 -24.84 22.19
CA LEU A 191 16.65 -24.93 21.31
C LEU A 191 16.77 -24.01 20.09
N TYR A 192 15.90 -24.24 19.10
CA TYR A 192 15.83 -23.44 17.89
C TYR A 192 14.88 -22.26 18.08
N HIS A 193 15.47 -21.10 18.39
CA HIS A 193 14.74 -19.86 18.63
C HIS A 193 14.47 -19.08 17.35
N TYR A 194 13.20 -18.87 17.06
CA TYR A 194 12.70 -18.05 15.97
C TYR A 194 11.98 -16.83 16.54
N VAL A 195 12.17 -15.66 15.93
CA VAL A 195 11.59 -14.39 16.40
C VAL A 195 10.80 -13.75 15.26
N VAL A 196 9.61 -13.24 15.58
CA VAL A 196 8.73 -12.53 14.65
C VAL A 196 8.25 -11.25 15.32
N PHE A 197 8.44 -10.10 14.68
CA PHE A 197 7.86 -8.83 15.12
C PHE A 197 6.64 -8.50 14.26
N SER A 198 5.47 -8.33 14.86
CA SER A 198 4.23 -8.12 14.09
C SER A 198 3.09 -7.56 14.92
N ASP A 199 2.26 -6.76 14.29
CA ASP A 199 0.93 -6.30 14.74
C ASP A 199 -0.22 -7.07 14.04
N ASN A 200 0.10 -8.04 13.19
CA ASN A 200 -0.85 -8.75 12.36
C ASN A 200 -1.03 -10.22 12.79
N ILE A 201 -2.21 -10.53 13.34
CA ILE A 201 -2.58 -11.85 13.86
C ILE A 201 -2.43 -12.96 12.79
N LEU A 202 -2.91 -12.73 11.58
CA LEU A 202 -2.89 -13.76 10.53
C LEU A 202 -1.48 -14.00 9.99
N ALA A 203 -0.70 -12.93 9.87
CA ALA A 203 0.71 -13.02 9.47
C ALA A 203 1.49 -13.88 10.48
N CYS A 204 1.33 -13.60 11.78
CA CYS A 204 1.90 -14.41 12.85
C CYS A 204 1.46 -15.88 12.78
N ALA A 205 0.16 -16.13 12.59
CA ALA A 205 -0.38 -17.48 12.53
C ALA A 205 0.25 -18.29 11.38
N VAL A 206 0.42 -17.67 10.21
CA VAL A 206 0.99 -18.31 9.02
C VAL A 206 2.48 -18.61 9.20
N VAL A 207 3.28 -17.63 9.64
CA VAL A 207 4.73 -17.84 9.83
C VAL A 207 4.98 -18.89 10.92
N VAL A 208 4.24 -18.85 12.03
CA VAL A 208 4.34 -19.84 13.11
C VAL A 208 3.98 -21.24 12.59
N ASN A 209 2.79 -21.39 12.01
CA ASN A 209 2.32 -22.71 11.56
C ASN A 209 3.20 -23.31 10.45
N SER A 210 3.66 -22.48 9.51
CA SER A 210 4.53 -22.94 8.42
C SER A 210 5.91 -23.34 8.93
N THR A 211 6.46 -22.64 9.94
CA THR A 211 7.72 -22.99 10.61
C THR A 211 7.62 -24.34 11.32
N ILE A 212 6.57 -24.53 12.14
CA ILE A 212 6.33 -25.77 12.88
C ILE A 212 6.10 -26.94 11.91
N SER A 213 5.23 -26.75 10.92
CA SER A 213 4.83 -27.83 9.99
C SER A 213 5.94 -28.26 9.03
N SER A 214 6.89 -27.37 8.74
CA SER A 214 8.03 -27.68 7.86
C SER A 214 9.23 -28.29 8.61
N SER A 215 9.20 -28.28 9.95
CA SER A 215 10.30 -28.77 10.77
C SER A 215 10.35 -30.28 10.86
N LYS A 216 11.56 -30.84 10.89
CA LYS A 216 11.79 -32.27 11.16
C LYS A 216 11.65 -32.63 12.64
N ASP A 217 11.93 -31.69 13.52
CA ASP A 217 11.85 -31.86 14.98
C ASP A 217 11.18 -30.63 15.62
N PRO A 218 9.84 -30.52 15.50
CA PRO A 218 9.10 -29.39 16.05
C PRO A 218 9.30 -29.18 17.56
N GLY A 219 9.58 -30.25 18.32
CA GLY A 219 9.76 -30.18 19.77
C GLY A 219 10.97 -29.36 20.20
N LYS A 220 11.90 -29.09 19.28
CA LYS A 220 13.04 -28.20 19.52
C LYS A 220 12.77 -26.73 19.16
N ILE A 221 11.59 -26.41 18.66
CA ILE A 221 11.27 -25.06 18.19
C ILE A 221 10.70 -24.23 19.34
N VAL A 222 11.28 -23.03 19.51
CA VAL A 222 10.72 -21.96 20.32
C VAL A 222 10.46 -20.76 19.42
N ILE A 223 9.22 -20.30 19.32
CA ILE A 223 8.86 -19.13 18.54
C ILE A 223 8.45 -18.00 19.46
N HIS A 224 9.13 -16.86 19.33
CA HIS A 224 8.85 -15.62 20.04
C HIS A 224 8.14 -14.64 19.12
N VAL A 225 6.86 -14.40 19.36
CA VAL A 225 6.08 -13.37 18.68
C VAL A 225 6.13 -12.10 19.52
N VAL A 226 6.84 -11.09 19.04
CA VAL A 226 6.98 -9.79 19.70
C VAL A 226 6.00 -8.80 19.08
N THR A 227 5.20 -8.16 19.93
CA THR A 227 4.17 -7.21 19.51
C THR A 227 4.04 -6.06 20.51
N ASP A 228 3.22 -5.07 20.20
CA ASP A 228 2.94 -3.92 21.08
C ASP A 228 1.76 -4.18 22.03
N SER A 229 1.55 -3.28 22.98
CA SER A 229 0.47 -3.40 23.97
C SER A 229 -0.92 -3.43 23.36
N LEU A 230 -1.10 -2.81 22.18
CA LEU A 230 -2.40 -2.73 21.53
C LEU A 230 -2.79 -4.08 20.91
N ASN A 231 -1.82 -4.77 20.33
CA ASN A 231 -2.01 -6.03 19.61
C ASN A 231 -1.76 -7.27 20.47
N TYR A 232 -1.07 -7.12 21.60
CA TYR A 232 -0.77 -8.22 22.53
C TYR A 232 -2.02 -9.03 22.96
N PRO A 233 -3.15 -8.43 23.37
CA PRO A 233 -4.34 -9.19 23.78
C PRO A 233 -4.90 -10.07 22.66
N SER A 234 -5.02 -9.54 21.45
CA SER A 234 -5.65 -10.25 20.34
C SER A 234 -4.76 -11.36 19.78
N ILE A 235 -3.45 -11.11 19.64
CA ILE A 235 -2.48 -12.12 19.23
C ILE A 235 -2.37 -13.22 20.29
N SER A 236 -2.29 -12.86 21.58
CA SER A 236 -2.26 -13.85 22.67
C SER A 236 -3.50 -14.74 22.65
N MET A 237 -4.69 -14.14 22.49
CA MET A 237 -5.94 -14.89 22.40
C MET A 237 -5.96 -15.86 21.23
N TRP A 238 -5.43 -15.45 20.06
CA TRP A 238 -5.36 -16.32 18.89
C TRP A 238 -4.59 -17.62 19.19
N PHE A 239 -3.43 -17.52 19.82
CA PHE A 239 -2.61 -18.68 20.14
C PHE A 239 -3.12 -19.48 21.35
N ILE A 240 -3.91 -18.86 22.25
CA ILE A 240 -4.66 -19.58 23.30
C ILE A 240 -5.77 -20.43 22.68
N LEU A 241 -6.48 -19.90 21.67
CA LEU A 241 -7.56 -20.62 20.98
C LEU A 241 -7.06 -21.68 19.99
N ASN A 242 -5.83 -21.51 19.48
CA ASN A 242 -5.22 -22.39 18.50
C ASN A 242 -3.86 -22.89 18.99
N PRO A 243 -3.80 -23.66 20.09
CA PRO A 243 -2.54 -24.17 20.61
C PRO A 243 -1.95 -25.21 19.64
N ASP A 244 -0.63 -25.17 19.45
CA ASP A 244 0.12 -26.23 18.78
C ASP A 244 1.09 -26.86 19.80
N SER A 245 0.79 -28.09 20.23
CA SER A 245 1.58 -28.79 21.25
C SER A 245 2.91 -29.33 20.74
N ARG A 246 3.20 -29.19 19.44
CA ARG A 246 4.44 -29.69 18.85
C ARG A 246 5.62 -28.75 19.08
N ALA A 247 5.39 -27.48 19.38
CA ALA A 247 6.43 -26.47 19.57
C ALA A 247 6.04 -25.48 20.66
N THR A 248 7.03 -24.78 21.21
CA THR A 248 6.81 -23.74 22.22
C THR A 248 6.56 -22.40 21.54
N ILE A 249 5.44 -21.73 21.86
CA ILE A 249 5.11 -20.40 21.33
C ILE A 249 5.00 -19.42 22.50
N GLN A 250 5.74 -18.32 22.41
CA GLN A 250 5.76 -17.25 23.40
C GLN A 250 5.30 -15.95 22.74
N ILE A 251 4.31 -15.27 23.34
CA ILE A 251 3.87 -13.94 22.92
C ILE A 251 4.45 -12.93 23.90
N LEU A 252 5.07 -11.87 23.37
CA LEU A 252 5.84 -10.89 24.12
C LEU A 252 5.31 -9.48 23.82
N ASN A 253 5.00 -8.72 24.87
CA ASN A 253 4.69 -7.30 24.76
C ASN A 253 5.99 -6.49 24.91
N ILE A 254 6.41 -5.79 23.86
CA ILE A 254 7.65 -5.00 23.87
C ILE A 254 7.58 -3.82 24.84
N ASP A 255 6.40 -3.25 25.05
CA ASP A 255 6.22 -2.06 25.89
C ASP A 255 6.43 -2.39 27.38
N ASP A 256 6.22 -3.66 27.77
CA ASP A 256 6.40 -4.13 29.15
C ASP A 256 7.88 -4.47 29.47
N MET A 257 8.74 -4.54 28.46
CA MET A 257 10.11 -5.06 28.60
C MET A 257 11.14 -4.00 29.04
N ASN A 258 10.80 -2.71 29.05
CA ASN A 258 11.72 -1.60 29.34
C ASN A 258 13.04 -1.63 28.55
N VAL A 259 13.07 -2.24 27.37
CA VAL A 259 14.27 -2.40 26.53
C VAL A 259 14.56 -1.18 25.65
N LEU A 260 13.56 -0.35 25.39
CA LEU A 260 13.69 0.84 24.55
C LEU A 260 14.13 2.05 25.40
N PRO A 261 15.22 2.76 25.04
CA PRO A 261 15.64 3.97 25.75
C PRO A 261 14.53 5.02 25.80
N LEU A 262 14.40 5.71 26.93
CA LEU A 262 13.35 6.73 27.16
C LEU A 262 13.40 7.85 26.10
N ASP A 263 14.61 8.21 25.65
CA ASP A 263 14.84 9.22 24.60
C ASP A 263 14.35 8.77 23.22
N HIS A 264 14.38 7.45 22.96
CA HIS A 264 13.89 6.86 21.72
C HIS A 264 12.35 6.89 21.65
N ALA A 265 11.68 6.59 22.77
CA ALA A 265 10.23 6.76 22.90
C ALA A 265 9.83 8.23 22.71
N GLN A 266 10.59 9.18 23.26
CA GLN A 266 10.36 10.62 23.06
C GLN A 266 10.59 11.08 21.61
N LEU A 267 11.57 10.51 20.90
CA LEU A 267 11.82 10.78 19.48
C LEU A 267 10.68 10.27 18.58
N LEU A 268 10.18 9.06 18.86
CA LEU A 268 9.01 8.49 18.18
C LEU A 268 7.73 9.30 18.48
N MET A 269 7.56 9.77 19.72
CA MET A 269 6.42 10.62 20.11
C MET A 269 6.48 12.04 19.51
N LYS A 270 7.68 12.65 19.38
CA LYS A 270 7.88 13.96 18.75
C LYS A 270 7.50 14.00 17.27
N GLN A 271 7.49 12.85 16.59
CA GLN A 271 7.09 12.73 15.19
C GLN A 271 5.56 12.72 14.98
N ASN A 272 4.72 12.87 16.03
CA ASN A 272 3.26 12.91 15.93
C ASN A 272 2.68 11.71 15.13
N SER A 273 3.13 10.51 15.42
CA SER A 273 2.58 9.32 14.77
C SER A 273 2.45 8.17 15.76
N SER A 274 1.25 7.63 15.83
CA SER A 274 1.01 6.18 15.85
C SER A 274 1.88 5.57 14.75
N ASP A 275 3.14 5.30 15.07
CA ASP A 275 4.17 4.93 14.11
C ASP A 275 4.44 3.43 14.19
N PRO A 276 3.93 2.62 13.25
CA PRO A 276 4.24 1.19 13.19
C PRO A 276 5.74 0.89 12.98
N ARG A 277 6.59 1.91 12.78
CA ARG A 277 8.05 1.74 12.77
C ARG A 277 8.62 1.35 14.14
N ALA A 278 7.92 1.57 15.26
CA ALA A 278 8.42 1.25 16.59
C ALA A 278 8.83 -0.24 16.74
N LEU A 279 8.00 -1.18 16.25
CA LEU A 279 8.32 -2.62 16.25
C LEU A 279 9.50 -2.96 15.33
N ASN A 280 9.70 -2.21 14.23
CA ASN A 280 10.87 -2.39 13.37
C ASN A 280 12.16 -1.88 14.04
N HIS A 281 12.08 -0.76 14.78
CA HIS A 281 13.19 -0.25 15.57
C HIS A 281 13.54 -1.19 16.74
N ALA A 282 12.56 -1.89 17.31
CA ALA A 282 12.78 -2.86 18.37
C ALA A 282 13.71 -4.03 17.95
N ARG A 283 13.84 -4.31 16.64
CA ARG A 283 14.75 -5.34 16.11
C ARG A 283 16.22 -5.07 16.42
N PHE A 284 16.62 -3.81 16.60
CA PHE A 284 17.99 -3.43 16.98
C PHE A 284 18.29 -3.70 18.46
N TYR A 285 17.25 -4.00 19.25
CA TYR A 285 17.34 -4.36 20.66
C TYR A 285 17.17 -5.86 20.90
N LEU A 286 17.28 -6.69 19.84
CA LEU A 286 17.24 -8.16 19.95
C LEU A 286 18.11 -8.72 21.10
N PRO A 287 19.37 -8.27 21.30
CA PRO A 287 20.17 -8.76 22.42
C PRO A 287 19.66 -8.37 23.81
N ASN A 288 18.93 -7.25 23.91
CA ASN A 288 18.31 -6.78 25.15
C ASN A 288 16.99 -7.51 25.43
N ILE A 289 16.22 -7.82 24.37
CA ILE A 289 14.99 -8.60 24.45
C ILE A 289 15.30 -10.06 24.82
N PHE A 290 16.39 -10.61 24.28
CA PHE A 290 16.81 -12.00 24.49
C PHE A 290 18.23 -12.10 25.07
N PRO A 291 18.44 -11.70 26.34
CA PRO A 291 19.78 -11.64 26.94
C PRO A 291 20.40 -13.03 27.15
N GLY A 292 19.58 -14.07 27.31
CA GLY A 292 20.03 -15.45 27.53
C GLY A 292 20.25 -16.28 26.28
N LEU A 293 19.95 -15.75 25.09
CA LEU A 293 20.07 -16.48 23.83
C LEU A 293 21.34 -16.08 23.08
N ASP A 294 22.04 -17.06 22.52
CA ASP A 294 23.26 -16.83 21.74
C ASP A 294 22.95 -16.58 20.26
N LYS A 295 21.93 -17.24 19.70
CA LYS A 295 21.59 -17.17 18.28
C LYS A 295 20.08 -17.24 18.09
N VAL A 296 19.55 -16.46 17.14
CA VAL A 296 18.12 -16.47 16.78
C VAL A 296 17.94 -16.33 15.27
N VAL A 297 16.87 -16.93 14.73
CA VAL A 297 16.39 -16.61 13.37
C VAL A 297 15.29 -15.57 13.48
N LEU A 298 15.48 -14.40 12.88
CA LEU A 298 14.45 -13.38 12.76
C LEU A 298 13.71 -13.54 11.43
N PHE A 299 12.39 -13.58 11.48
CA PHE A 299 11.51 -13.51 10.31
C PHE A 299 10.80 -12.16 10.23
N ASP A 300 10.63 -11.66 9.00
CA ASP A 300 9.53 -10.74 8.71
C ASP A 300 8.19 -11.50 8.79
N HIS A 301 7.12 -10.78 9.12
CA HIS A 301 5.82 -11.40 9.37
C HIS A 301 5.14 -11.97 8.12
N ASP A 302 5.60 -11.58 6.93
CA ASP A 302 5.06 -11.98 5.62
C ASP A 302 5.83 -13.17 5.01
N VAL A 303 6.54 -13.93 5.84
CA VAL A 303 7.28 -15.13 5.44
C VAL A 303 6.43 -16.41 5.60
N VAL A 304 6.62 -17.35 4.67
CA VAL A 304 6.14 -18.72 4.75
C VAL A 304 7.32 -19.68 4.67
N VAL A 305 7.53 -20.47 5.72
CA VAL A 305 8.58 -21.48 5.75
C VAL A 305 8.10 -22.75 5.04
N GLN A 306 8.87 -23.27 4.10
CA GLN A 306 8.53 -24.45 3.31
C GLN A 306 9.43 -25.67 3.57
N ARG A 307 10.53 -25.48 4.32
CA ARG A 307 11.52 -26.52 4.62
C ARG A 307 12.09 -26.33 6.01
N ASP A 308 12.64 -27.41 6.53
CA ASP A 308 13.36 -27.43 7.81
C ASP A 308 14.58 -26.49 7.78
N LEU A 309 14.68 -25.63 8.80
CA LEU A 309 15.72 -24.62 8.93
C LEU A 309 16.78 -24.97 9.98
N SER A 310 16.69 -26.15 10.62
CA SER A 310 17.58 -26.54 11.73
C SER A 310 19.08 -26.47 11.39
N SER A 311 19.43 -26.69 10.12
CA SER A 311 20.82 -26.58 9.63
C SER A 311 21.45 -25.19 9.86
N LEU A 312 20.65 -24.12 9.93
CA LEU A 312 21.14 -22.75 10.15
C LEU A 312 21.86 -22.58 11.49
N TRP A 313 21.51 -23.37 12.51
CA TRP A 313 22.15 -23.28 13.82
C TRP A 313 23.63 -23.69 13.78
N SER A 314 23.96 -24.64 12.90
CA SER A 314 25.32 -25.14 12.69
C SER A 314 26.17 -24.28 11.74
N LEU A 315 25.60 -23.20 11.19
CA LEU A 315 26.30 -22.34 10.24
C LEU A 315 27.42 -21.56 10.96
N ASP A 316 28.62 -21.61 10.38
CA ASP A 316 29.75 -20.79 10.80
C ASP A 316 29.56 -19.36 10.27
N MET A 317 29.39 -18.42 11.20
CA MET A 317 29.14 -17.02 10.91
C MET A 317 30.45 -16.23 10.68
N ASN A 318 31.63 -16.86 10.80
CA ASN A 318 32.94 -16.22 10.59
C ASN A 318 33.12 -14.92 11.40
N GLY A 319 32.62 -14.90 12.65
CA GLY A 319 32.64 -13.72 13.52
C GLY A 319 31.73 -12.57 13.07
N LYS A 320 30.80 -12.82 12.13
CA LYS A 320 29.77 -11.86 11.72
C LYS A 320 28.53 -12.00 12.60
N VAL A 321 27.87 -10.87 12.83
CA VAL A 321 26.68 -10.80 13.67
C VAL A 321 25.41 -11.20 12.93
N VAL A 322 25.39 -11.04 11.59
CA VAL A 322 24.22 -11.28 10.75
C VAL A 322 24.59 -12.23 9.61
N GLY A 323 23.78 -13.27 9.44
CA GLY A 323 23.77 -14.16 8.30
C GLY A 323 22.47 -13.93 7.53
N ALA A 324 22.58 -13.71 6.22
CA ALA A 324 21.43 -13.35 5.40
C ALA A 324 21.51 -13.99 4.00
N VAL A 325 20.38 -13.98 3.30
CA VAL A 325 20.30 -14.45 1.91
C VAL A 325 20.83 -13.36 0.98
N GLU A 326 21.86 -13.70 0.21
CA GLU A 326 22.45 -12.80 -0.77
C GLU A 326 21.46 -12.49 -1.91
N THR A 327 21.34 -11.20 -2.27
CA THR A 327 20.51 -10.72 -3.38
C THR A 327 21.32 -10.01 -4.46
N CYS A 328 22.63 -10.26 -4.54
CA CYS A 328 23.56 -9.48 -5.36
C CYS A 328 24.27 -10.28 -6.46
N LEU A 329 23.69 -11.41 -6.87
CA LEU A 329 24.16 -12.16 -8.02
C LEU A 329 23.86 -11.39 -9.32
N GLU A 330 24.90 -10.96 -10.03
CA GLU A 330 24.76 -10.29 -11.32
C GLU A 330 23.97 -11.18 -12.30
N GLY A 331 22.93 -10.61 -12.91
CA GLY A 331 22.04 -11.33 -13.83
C GLY A 331 20.75 -11.85 -13.19
N GLU A 332 20.63 -11.85 -11.86
CA GLU A 332 19.37 -12.14 -11.18
C GLU A 332 18.44 -10.90 -11.18
N PRO A 333 17.11 -11.06 -11.36
CA PRO A 333 16.16 -9.94 -11.29
C PRO A 333 16.16 -9.20 -9.94
N SER A 334 16.59 -9.89 -8.89
CA SER A 334 16.73 -9.39 -7.52
C SER A 334 17.98 -8.56 -7.28
N TYR A 335 18.92 -8.46 -8.25
CA TYR A 335 20.13 -7.67 -8.12
C TYR A 335 19.81 -6.21 -7.76
N ARG A 336 20.28 -5.79 -6.59
CA ARG A 336 20.15 -4.41 -6.10
C ARG A 336 21.40 -4.04 -5.29
N SER A 337 22.22 -3.13 -5.82
CA SER A 337 23.33 -2.51 -5.08
C SER A 337 22.84 -1.35 -4.21
N MET A 338 23.66 -0.95 -3.24
CA MET A 338 23.30 0.10 -2.26
C MET A 338 22.88 1.42 -2.92
N ASP A 339 23.53 1.79 -4.02
CA ASP A 339 23.24 2.98 -4.84
C ASP A 339 21.84 3.02 -5.46
N THR A 340 21.15 1.87 -5.52
CA THR A 340 19.75 1.81 -5.97
C THR A 340 18.79 2.36 -4.91
N PHE A 341 19.18 2.35 -3.64
CA PHE A 341 18.31 2.72 -2.51
C PHE A 341 18.73 4.01 -1.83
N ILE A 342 20.02 4.31 -1.82
CA ILE A 342 20.58 5.45 -1.09
C ILE A 342 21.12 6.48 -2.08
N ASN A 343 20.87 7.76 -1.80
CA ASN A 343 21.47 8.84 -2.56
C ASN A 343 22.91 9.09 -2.09
N PHE A 344 23.89 8.68 -2.90
CA PHE A 344 25.32 8.88 -2.64
C PHE A 344 25.84 10.27 -3.03
N SER A 345 24.96 11.22 -3.38
CA SER A 345 25.36 12.62 -3.59
C SER A 345 25.74 13.33 -2.27
N ASP A 346 25.36 12.76 -1.13
CA ASP A 346 25.75 13.25 0.20
C ASP A 346 27.18 12.76 0.54
N GLU A 347 28.09 13.69 0.81
CA GLU A 347 29.49 13.38 1.12
C GLU A 347 29.65 12.49 2.35
N TRP A 348 28.80 12.64 3.37
CA TRP A 348 28.87 11.81 4.57
C TRP A 348 28.52 10.35 4.26
N VAL A 349 27.53 10.14 3.40
CA VAL A 349 27.11 8.81 2.96
C VAL A 349 28.21 8.18 2.10
N ALA A 350 28.73 8.91 1.12
CA ALA A 350 29.77 8.43 0.22
C ALA A 350 31.09 8.10 0.93
N GLN A 351 31.39 8.75 2.06
CA GLN A 351 32.57 8.43 2.87
C GLN A 351 32.40 7.18 3.73
N LYS A 352 31.17 6.87 4.18
CA LYS A 352 30.91 5.76 5.10
C LYS A 352 30.49 4.46 4.44
N PHE A 353 29.88 4.53 3.26
CA PHE A 353 29.29 3.37 2.58
C PHE A 353 29.85 3.22 1.18
N ASP A 354 30.02 1.97 0.75
CA ASP A 354 30.35 1.65 -0.64
C ASP A 354 29.05 1.61 -1.47
N PRO A 355 28.92 2.41 -2.54
CA PRO A 355 27.74 2.38 -3.42
C PRO A 355 27.52 1.01 -4.07
N LYS A 356 28.59 0.23 -4.26
CA LYS A 356 28.55 -1.12 -4.84
C LYS A 356 28.42 -2.21 -3.80
N ALA A 357 28.28 -1.86 -2.51
CA ALA A 357 28.04 -2.85 -1.48
C ALA A 357 26.80 -3.68 -1.80
N CYS A 358 26.93 -4.99 -1.59
CA CYS A 358 25.83 -5.92 -1.74
C CYS A 358 24.76 -5.63 -0.68
N THR A 359 23.52 -5.48 -1.11
CA THR A 359 22.36 -5.52 -0.22
C THR A 359 21.91 -6.97 -0.02
N TRP A 360 21.10 -7.19 1.01
CA TRP A 360 20.48 -8.49 1.26
C TRP A 360 19.00 -8.32 1.59
N ALA A 361 18.23 -9.38 1.38
CA ALA A 361 16.81 -9.39 1.75
C ALA A 361 16.66 -9.59 3.26
N PHE A 362 15.92 -8.69 3.91
CA PHE A 362 15.70 -8.76 5.35
C PHE A 362 14.61 -9.76 5.78
N GLY A 363 13.93 -10.44 4.83
CA GLY A 363 12.81 -11.33 5.14
C GLY A 363 13.14 -12.44 6.16
N MET A 364 14.35 -13.00 6.11
CA MET A 364 14.86 -13.93 7.11
C MET A 364 16.34 -13.66 7.35
N ASN A 365 16.73 -13.49 8.61
CA ASN A 365 18.12 -13.32 9.00
C ASN A 365 18.46 -14.17 10.21
N LEU A 366 19.67 -14.74 10.21
CA LEU A 366 20.26 -15.38 11.37
C LEU A 366 21.08 -14.34 12.13
N PHE A 367 20.81 -14.17 13.42
CA PHE A 367 21.55 -13.24 14.28
C PHE A 367 22.34 -14.01 15.32
N ASP A 368 23.64 -13.71 15.39
CA ASP A 368 24.51 -14.11 16.50
C ASP A 368 24.46 -13.01 17.56
N LEU A 369 23.59 -13.20 18.54
CA LEU A 369 23.37 -12.24 19.63
C LEU A 369 24.56 -12.19 20.58
N LYS A 370 25.32 -13.28 20.71
CA LYS A 370 26.54 -13.31 21.53
C LYS A 370 27.61 -12.42 20.93
N GLU A 371 27.84 -12.55 19.63
CA GLU A 371 28.80 -11.71 18.91
C GLU A 371 28.31 -10.26 18.82
N TRP A 372 27.01 -10.03 18.65
CA TRP A 372 26.40 -8.70 18.73
C TRP A 372 26.75 -8.00 20.04
N ARG A 373 26.53 -8.69 21.18
CA ARG A 373 26.86 -8.15 22.51
C ARG A 373 28.36 -7.93 22.67
N ARG A 374 29.20 -8.85 22.17
CA ARG A 374 30.66 -8.72 22.24
C ARG A 374 31.18 -7.46 21.53
N GLN A 375 30.55 -7.08 20.42
CA GLN A 375 30.90 -5.90 19.64
C GLN A 375 30.14 -4.62 20.08
N ASP A 376 29.23 -4.73 21.05
CA ASP A 376 28.39 -3.64 21.55
C ASP A 376 27.64 -2.86 20.45
N LEU A 377 27.12 -3.56 19.43
CA LEU A 377 26.54 -2.90 18.25
C LEU A 377 25.25 -2.12 18.54
N THR A 378 24.53 -2.47 19.61
CA THR A 378 23.31 -1.74 20.00
C THR A 378 23.63 -0.31 20.40
N SER A 379 24.82 -0.05 20.99
CA SER A 379 25.24 1.30 21.38
C SER A 379 25.43 2.26 20.20
N VAL A 380 25.72 1.73 19.01
CA VAL A 380 25.97 2.49 17.77
C VAL A 380 24.67 2.95 17.10
N TYR A 381 23.53 2.37 17.50
CA TYR A 381 22.24 2.62 16.85
C TYR A 381 21.60 3.97 17.22
N LEU A 382 22.04 4.61 18.29
CA LEU A 382 21.46 5.84 18.84
C LEU A 382 22.03 7.13 18.23
#